data_AF-A0A5J5RTF7-F1
#
_entry.id   AF-A0A5J5RTF7-F1
#
_cell.length_a   1.000
_cell.length_b   1.000
_cell.length_c   1.000
_cell.angle_alpha   90.00
_cell.angle_beta   90.00
_cell.angle_gamma   90.00
#
_symmetry.space_group_name_H-M   'P 1'
#
loop_
_entity.id
_entity.type
_entity.pdbx_description
1 polymer ?
#
loop_
_entity_poly.entity_id
_entity_poly.type
_entity_poly.pdbx_seq_one_letter_code
_entity_poly.pdbx_strand_id
1 'polypeptide(L)'
;MANHHRSNSMPSSTHSFLSKLLLFLTILPLALATLAFVLQWRGGSVSDPTTATSRWAPRGSRREVFPGMETSSSLLPKYHHSSNCINLGRSSSPSFPYYRDWKFGFEDSLKPKICITTSTSAGLAQILPWMFYHKVIGVTTFYLFVEGHAASPNVSGVLESIPGVKVIYRTKELEEQQAKSRIWNETWLSSFFYKPCNYELFVKQSLNMENAIFTARDAGMDWIIHLDTDELIYPAGASEYSLRQLLRDLPSDVDLVVFPNYESSVERDDIKDPFGEVSMFKKNYDHLPKETYFGLYREATRGNPNYFLTYGNGKEAARVQDELRPNGAHRWHNYMKTPNEIKLDNAAVLHYTYAKFSDLTSRRDRCGCKPTQEDVKRCFMLEFDRAAFIIASTATEEELLHWYREHVVWGDKDLRLKLLRKGILTRIYTPMAIIQALRESGVFSSVIANAPATLSRDKFMSSINSSNSSRDVPSVSFSSRKIGGEGENKASARKLLKIEAMAAEVAAVPPLSPPVWTDNDRSPIVERVAGGNSSI
;
A
#
# COMPACT_ATOMS: atom_id res chain seq x y z
N MET A 1 13.76 25.66 -77.61
CA MET A 1 14.36 24.37 -77.99
C MET A 1 15.86 24.45 -77.79
N ALA A 2 16.38 23.85 -76.74
CA ALA A 2 17.80 23.55 -76.61
C ALA A 2 17.97 22.46 -75.55
N ASN A 3 18.47 21.29 -75.97
CA ASN A 3 19.18 20.38 -75.09
C ASN A 3 20.13 19.56 -75.97
N HIS A 4 21.41 19.86 -75.88
CA HIS A 4 22.46 18.91 -76.23
C HIS A 4 23.33 18.70 -74.99
N HIS A 5 23.36 17.45 -74.54
CA HIS A 5 24.17 16.94 -73.46
C HIS A 5 25.66 17.14 -73.73
N ARG A 6 26.39 17.61 -72.71
CA ARG A 6 27.84 17.43 -72.59
C ARG A 6 28.12 16.83 -71.21
N SER A 7 28.67 15.62 -71.20
CA SER A 7 29.14 14.90 -70.02
C SER A 7 30.44 15.54 -69.51
N ASN A 8 30.42 16.10 -68.30
CA ASN A 8 31.64 16.52 -67.60
C ASN A 8 32.17 15.36 -66.74
N SER A 9 33.33 14.83 -67.11
CA SER A 9 34.15 13.97 -66.26
C SER A 9 34.80 14.78 -65.14
N MET A 10 34.74 14.28 -63.90
CA MET A 10 35.33 14.91 -62.71
C MET A 10 36.87 14.84 -62.72
N PRO A 11 37.57 15.83 -62.13
CA PRO A 11 39.03 15.89 -62.09
C PRO A 11 39.65 14.76 -61.23
N SER A 12 40.85 14.30 -61.57
CA SER A 12 41.47 13.10 -60.95
C SER A 12 41.77 13.23 -59.45
N SER A 13 41.83 14.45 -58.91
CA SER A 13 42.13 14.72 -57.50
C SER A 13 40.97 14.38 -56.56
N THR A 14 39.72 14.57 -56.98
CA THR A 14 38.53 14.19 -56.19
C THR A 14 38.29 12.67 -56.17
N HIS A 15 38.65 11.96 -57.25
CA HIS A 15 38.63 10.50 -57.28
C HIS A 15 39.63 9.88 -56.28
N SER A 16 40.80 10.49 -56.11
CA SER A 16 41.80 10.04 -55.13
C SER A 16 41.32 10.19 -53.68
N PHE A 17 40.62 11.28 -53.37
CA PHE A 17 40.07 11.52 -52.02
C PHE A 17 38.90 10.59 -51.70
N LEU A 18 37.94 10.44 -52.63
CA LEU A 18 36.82 9.52 -52.46
C LEU A 18 37.28 8.05 -52.40
N SER A 19 38.27 7.68 -53.21
CA SER A 19 38.87 6.34 -53.14
C SER A 19 39.54 6.09 -51.79
N LYS A 20 40.31 7.05 -51.25
CA LYS A 20 40.91 6.93 -49.92
C LYS A 20 39.87 6.88 -48.80
N LEU A 21 38.78 7.64 -48.91
CA LEU A 21 37.70 7.63 -47.93
C LEU A 21 36.94 6.29 -47.95
N LEU A 22 36.61 5.76 -49.13
CA LEU A 22 35.99 4.44 -49.27
C LEU A 22 36.93 3.31 -48.81
N LEU A 23 38.22 3.44 -49.10
CA LEU A 23 39.24 2.51 -48.60
C LEU A 23 39.32 2.55 -47.07
N PHE A 24 39.25 3.74 -46.46
CA PHE A 24 39.25 3.87 -45.00
C PHE A 24 37.96 3.32 -44.37
N LEU A 25 36.80 3.60 -44.97
CA LEU A 25 35.49 3.11 -44.52
C LEU A 25 35.33 1.59 -44.69
N THR A 26 36.16 0.93 -45.51
CA THR A 26 36.14 -0.52 -45.68
C THR A 26 37.21 -1.20 -44.84
N ILE A 27 38.44 -0.68 -44.85
CA ILE A 27 39.56 -1.27 -44.10
C ILE A 27 39.36 -1.12 -42.60
N LEU A 28 38.84 0.01 -42.10
CA LEU A 28 38.68 0.23 -40.67
C LEU A 28 37.73 -0.78 -40.01
N PRO A 29 36.48 -1.00 -40.50
CA PRO A 29 35.62 -2.03 -39.92
C PRO A 29 36.16 -3.44 -40.11
N LEU A 30 36.86 -3.74 -41.21
CA LEU A 30 37.47 -5.05 -41.42
C LEU A 30 38.64 -5.30 -40.45
N ALA A 31 39.45 -4.27 -40.18
CA ALA A 31 40.54 -4.31 -39.21
C ALA A 31 40.01 -4.44 -37.78
N LEU A 32 38.90 -3.77 -37.44
CA LEU A 32 38.24 -3.90 -36.14
C LEU A 32 37.58 -5.28 -35.98
N ALA A 33 36.97 -5.82 -37.04
CA ALA A 33 36.37 -7.15 -37.02
C ALA A 33 37.43 -8.26 -36.91
N THR A 34 38.56 -8.12 -37.61
CA THR A 34 39.69 -9.06 -37.49
C THR A 34 40.38 -8.95 -36.13
N LEU A 35 40.53 -7.74 -35.58
CA LEU A 35 41.01 -7.55 -34.21
C LEU A 35 40.07 -8.19 -33.19
N ALA A 36 38.75 -7.99 -33.32
CA ALA A 36 37.75 -8.63 -32.46
C ALA A 36 37.77 -10.16 -32.61
N PHE A 37 37.90 -10.67 -33.83
CA PHE A 37 38.01 -12.10 -34.10
C PHE A 37 39.28 -12.69 -33.48
N VAL A 38 40.44 -12.04 -33.60
CA VAL A 38 41.70 -12.48 -32.97
C VAL A 38 41.62 -12.42 -31.44
N LEU A 39 40.96 -11.41 -30.87
CA LEU A 39 40.71 -11.33 -29.43
C LEU A 39 39.74 -12.42 -28.94
N GLN A 40 38.79 -12.83 -29.77
CA GLN A 40 37.84 -13.91 -29.49
C GLN A 40 38.41 -15.30 -29.81
N TRP A 41 39.44 -15.39 -30.65
CA TRP A 41 40.10 -16.62 -31.05
C TRP A 41 41.00 -17.15 -29.93
N ARG A 42 40.39 -17.69 -28.89
CA ARG A 42 41.04 -18.68 -28.02
C ARG A 42 40.95 -20.03 -28.72
N GLY A 43 42.09 -20.50 -29.24
CA GLY A 43 42.18 -21.85 -29.79
C GLY A 43 41.80 -22.91 -28.76
N GLY A 44 40.95 -23.86 -29.16
CA GLY A 44 40.80 -25.17 -28.51
C GLY A 44 39.40 -25.50 -27.97
N SER A 45 38.72 -26.37 -28.72
CA SER A 45 37.66 -27.33 -28.34
C SER A 45 36.32 -26.84 -27.77
N VAL A 46 35.27 -27.27 -28.47
CA VAL A 46 33.84 -27.25 -28.13
C VAL A 46 33.56 -27.96 -26.80
N SER A 47 32.91 -27.26 -25.86
CA SER A 47 32.09 -27.87 -24.79
C SER A 47 31.10 -26.85 -24.20
N ASP A 48 29.81 -27.18 -24.35
CA ASP A 48 28.55 -26.77 -23.69
C ASP A 48 28.52 -25.56 -22.72
N PRO A 49 27.60 -24.57 -22.87
CA PRO A 49 27.53 -23.38 -22.02
C PRO A 49 26.55 -23.57 -20.85
N THR A 50 26.98 -24.27 -19.79
CA THR A 50 26.30 -24.19 -18.48
C THR A 50 27.23 -24.02 -17.28
N THR A 51 28.55 -23.89 -17.46
CA THR A 51 29.50 -23.85 -16.33
C THR A 51 30.75 -22.99 -16.61
N ALA A 52 30.60 -21.67 -16.91
CA ALA A 52 31.77 -20.79 -17.00
C ALA A 52 31.48 -19.26 -16.90
N THR A 53 30.85 -18.81 -15.82
CA THR A 53 31.01 -17.41 -15.32
C THR A 53 31.71 -17.39 -13.97
N SER A 54 32.74 -18.22 -13.83
CA SER A 54 33.82 -17.96 -12.86
C SER A 54 35.14 -18.26 -13.53
N ARG A 55 36.12 -17.37 -13.32
CA ARG A 55 37.46 -17.30 -13.95
C ARG A 55 37.50 -16.41 -15.20
N TRP A 56 37.82 -15.14 -15.00
CA TRP A 56 39.20 -14.64 -15.11
C TRP A 56 39.29 -13.23 -14.49
N ALA A 57 39.97 -13.11 -13.35
CA ALA A 57 40.68 -11.92 -12.90
C ALA A 57 42.00 -12.38 -12.23
N PRO A 58 43.08 -11.59 -12.30
CA PRO A 58 44.46 -12.08 -12.34
C PRO A 58 45.04 -12.42 -10.95
N ARG A 59 45.98 -13.37 -10.92
CA ARG A 59 46.79 -13.68 -9.75
C ARG A 59 47.75 -12.52 -9.46
N GLY A 60 47.66 -11.98 -8.25
CA GLY A 60 48.83 -11.48 -7.51
C GLY A 60 48.75 -10.04 -7.01
N SER A 61 47.96 -9.77 -5.97
CA SER A 61 48.41 -9.03 -4.77
C SER A 61 47.25 -8.72 -3.82
N ARG A 62 47.42 -9.14 -2.56
CA ARG A 62 46.81 -8.62 -1.31
C ARG A 62 45.27 -8.70 -1.13
N ARG A 63 44.89 -9.61 -0.22
CA ARG A 63 43.76 -9.57 0.73
C ARG A 63 42.49 -8.83 0.27
N GLU A 64 41.48 -9.59 -0.14
CA GLU A 64 40.08 -9.19 0.04
C GLU A 64 39.31 -10.30 0.76
N VAL A 65 38.76 -9.92 1.89
CA VAL A 65 37.95 -10.69 2.82
C VAL A 65 36.49 -10.50 2.38
N PHE A 66 35.74 -11.60 2.28
CA PHE A 66 34.29 -11.54 2.09
C PHE A 66 33.62 -10.78 3.25
N PRO A 67 32.63 -9.89 3.00
CA PRO A 67 31.90 -9.24 4.09
C PRO A 67 31.14 -10.28 4.91
N GLY A 68 31.45 -10.42 6.20
CA GLY A 68 30.67 -11.21 7.16
C GLY A 68 31.37 -12.38 7.87
N MET A 69 32.69 -12.60 7.72
CA MET A 69 33.40 -13.66 8.44
C MET A 69 34.36 -13.07 9.49
N GLU A 70 33.88 -12.90 10.72
CA GLU A 70 34.77 -12.68 11.86
C GLU A 70 35.44 -13.99 12.27
N THR A 71 36.76 -14.01 12.16
CA THR A 71 37.61 -15.09 12.63
C THR A 71 37.90 -14.91 14.12
N SER A 72 37.17 -15.61 14.98
CA SER A 72 37.64 -15.90 16.34
C SER A 72 38.34 -17.25 16.33
N SER A 73 39.67 -17.24 16.14
CA SER A 73 40.52 -18.40 16.38
C SER A 73 40.99 -18.43 17.83
N SER A 74 40.49 -19.36 18.63
CA SER A 74 41.24 -19.90 19.76
C SER A 74 40.96 -21.40 19.95
N LEU A 75 42.01 -22.18 19.64
CA LEU A 75 42.47 -23.44 20.26
C LEU A 75 41.45 -24.58 20.52
N LEU A 76 41.67 -25.68 19.78
CA LEU A 76 41.15 -27.04 20.00
C LEU A 76 41.55 -27.63 21.37
N PRO A 77 40.82 -28.65 21.87
CA PRO A 77 41.35 -30.00 21.68
C PRO A 77 40.36 -31.02 21.09
N LYS A 78 40.98 -31.98 20.39
CA LYS A 78 40.44 -33.15 19.69
C LYS A 78 39.44 -33.96 20.52
N TYR A 79 38.35 -34.39 19.87
CA TYR A 79 37.72 -35.69 20.11
C TYR A 79 37.29 -36.32 18.78
N HIS A 80 37.79 -37.53 18.52
CA HIS A 80 37.31 -38.43 17.50
C HIS A 80 35.91 -38.91 17.88
N HIS A 81 34.93 -38.87 16.97
CA HIS A 81 33.98 -39.98 16.83
C HIS A 81 33.30 -39.97 15.46
N SER A 82 33.14 -41.20 14.99
CA SER A 82 32.62 -41.70 13.72
C SER A 82 31.19 -41.28 13.39
N SER A 83 30.96 -41.14 12.09
CA SER A 83 29.68 -41.12 11.37
C SER A 83 28.58 -41.96 12.00
N ASN A 84 27.42 -41.33 12.23
CA ASN A 84 26.11 -41.92 11.98
C ASN A 84 25.08 -40.80 11.82
N CYS A 85 24.64 -40.59 10.58
CA CYS A 85 23.57 -39.68 10.21
C CYS A 85 22.24 -40.37 10.51
N ILE A 86 21.54 -39.99 11.59
CA ILE A 86 20.10 -40.24 11.77
C ILE A 86 19.54 -39.15 12.70
N ASN A 87 18.52 -38.44 12.21
CA ASN A 87 17.52 -37.63 12.92
C ASN A 87 18.00 -36.48 13.82
N LEU A 88 18.06 -35.28 13.24
CA LEU A 88 17.82 -34.03 13.97
C LEU A 88 17.01 -33.09 13.07
N GLY A 89 15.70 -33.04 13.31
CA GLY A 89 14.86 -31.94 12.87
C GLY A 89 15.38 -30.66 13.52
N ARG A 90 16.22 -29.92 12.80
CA ARG A 90 16.57 -28.55 13.16
C ARG A 90 15.53 -27.63 12.55
N SER A 91 14.74 -26.99 13.41
CA SER A 91 14.03 -25.76 13.10
C SER A 91 15.05 -24.66 12.77
N SER A 92 15.55 -24.63 11.54
CA SER A 92 16.27 -23.46 11.06
C SER A 92 15.23 -22.48 10.52
N SER A 93 14.68 -21.65 11.41
CA SER A 93 13.92 -20.46 11.03
C SER A 93 14.81 -19.62 10.11
N PRO A 94 14.34 -19.17 8.93
CA PRO A 94 15.11 -18.24 8.11
C PRO A 94 15.30 -16.94 8.90
N SER A 95 16.52 -16.68 9.36
CA SER A 95 16.86 -15.46 10.08
C SER A 95 17.10 -14.34 9.06
N PHE A 96 16.15 -13.40 8.97
CA PHE A 96 16.41 -12.12 8.33
C PHE A 96 17.32 -11.27 9.24
N PRO A 97 18.22 -10.46 8.68
CA PRO A 97 19.29 -9.77 9.43
C PRO A 97 18.78 -8.85 10.57
N TYR A 98 17.50 -8.48 10.57
CA TYR A 98 16.91 -7.61 11.59
C TYR A 98 16.11 -8.30 12.70
N TYR A 99 15.80 -9.60 12.61
CA TYR A 99 14.91 -10.24 13.60
C TYR A 99 15.35 -11.67 13.94
N ARG A 100 16.30 -11.79 14.88
CA ARG A 100 16.43 -13.02 15.67
C ARG A 100 15.15 -13.17 16.51
N ASP A 101 14.50 -14.32 16.39
CA ASP A 101 13.35 -14.77 17.19
C ASP A 101 11.97 -14.13 16.97
N TRP A 102 11.72 -13.39 15.86
CA TRP A 102 10.45 -12.66 15.60
C TRP A 102 9.98 -11.74 16.74
N LYS A 103 10.81 -11.56 17.77
CA LYS A 103 10.63 -10.55 18.80
C LYS A 103 10.93 -9.23 18.10
N PHE A 104 9.88 -8.48 17.78
CA PHE A 104 9.99 -7.13 17.24
C PHE A 104 10.68 -6.25 18.28
N GLY A 105 12.00 -6.32 18.36
CA GLY A 105 12.82 -5.47 19.21
C GLY A 105 12.63 -4.03 18.73
N PHE A 106 11.90 -3.25 19.51
CA PHE A 106 11.87 -1.81 19.39
C PHE A 106 13.21 -1.27 19.91
N GLU A 107 14.28 -1.42 19.14
CA GLU A 107 15.49 -0.65 19.41
C GLU A 107 15.17 0.81 19.09
N ASP A 108 15.05 1.63 20.14
CA ASP A 108 14.75 3.07 20.09
C ASP A 108 15.73 3.88 19.21
N SER A 109 16.83 3.27 18.76
CA SER A 109 17.94 3.86 18.02
C SER A 109 17.82 3.76 16.49
N LEU A 110 16.92 2.93 15.94
CA LEU A 110 16.93 2.64 14.50
C LEU A 110 16.18 3.71 13.69
N LYS A 111 16.93 4.61 13.04
CA LYS A 111 16.42 5.65 12.11
C LYS A 111 16.39 5.15 10.65
N PRO A 112 15.47 5.67 9.80
CA PRO A 112 14.36 6.54 10.16
C PRO A 112 13.21 5.80 10.87
N LYS A 113 12.46 6.53 11.70
CA LYS A 113 11.17 6.14 12.28
C LYS A 113 10.07 6.35 11.23
N ILE A 114 9.37 5.27 10.88
CA ILE A 114 8.34 5.29 9.84
C ILE A 114 6.98 4.98 10.47
N CYS A 115 5.97 5.80 10.17
CA CYS A 115 4.59 5.53 10.51
C CYS A 115 3.73 5.27 9.27
N ILE A 116 2.73 4.41 9.44
CA ILE A 116 1.62 4.27 8.48
C ILE A 116 0.34 4.81 9.13
N THR A 117 -0.42 5.59 8.38
CA THR A 117 -1.81 5.95 8.69
C THR A 117 -2.76 5.21 7.76
N THR A 118 -3.88 4.72 8.28
CA THR A 118 -4.90 4.02 7.48
C THR A 118 -6.29 4.24 8.06
N SER A 119 -7.30 4.18 7.21
CA SER A 119 -8.71 4.14 7.61
C SER A 119 -9.27 2.77 7.25
N THR A 120 -9.78 2.02 8.22
CA THR A 120 -10.22 0.64 7.97
C THR A 120 -11.45 0.24 8.76
N SER A 121 -12.28 -0.58 8.13
CA SER A 121 -13.39 -1.29 8.76
C SER A 121 -13.20 -2.81 8.77
N ALA A 122 -12.01 -3.28 8.39
CA ALA A 122 -11.69 -4.70 8.23
C ALA A 122 -11.52 -5.43 9.58
N GLY A 123 -11.61 -6.75 9.55
CA GLY A 123 -11.31 -7.60 10.71
C GLY A 123 -9.81 -7.92 10.85
N LEU A 124 -9.46 -8.58 11.96
CA LEU A 124 -8.08 -9.00 12.27
C LEU A 124 -7.45 -9.89 11.18
N ALA A 125 -8.25 -10.70 10.49
CA ALA A 125 -7.78 -11.57 9.41
C ALA A 125 -7.12 -10.80 8.25
N GLN A 126 -7.53 -9.54 8.02
CA GLN A 126 -6.91 -8.66 7.03
C GLN A 126 -5.86 -7.74 7.66
N ILE A 127 -6.17 -7.15 8.83
CA ILE A 127 -5.31 -6.14 9.45
C ILE A 127 -3.98 -6.74 9.94
N LEU A 128 -3.98 -7.93 10.55
CA LEU A 128 -2.76 -8.49 11.14
C LEU A 128 -1.70 -8.86 10.08
N PRO A 129 -2.01 -9.60 8.99
CA PRO A 129 -1.04 -9.85 7.94
C PRO A 129 -0.47 -8.57 7.33
N TRP A 130 -1.33 -7.60 7.04
CA TRP A 130 -0.94 -6.30 6.50
C TRP A 130 0.02 -5.58 7.45
N MET A 131 -0.34 -5.42 8.72
CA MET A 131 0.45 -4.67 9.68
C MET A 131 1.78 -5.33 9.99
N PHE A 132 1.79 -6.64 10.24
CA PHE A 132 3.03 -7.35 10.59
C PHE A 132 3.98 -7.48 9.42
N TYR A 133 3.48 -7.61 8.18
CA TYR A 133 4.31 -7.47 6.99
C TYR A 133 5.04 -6.11 6.98
N HIS A 134 4.32 -5.02 7.23
CA HIS A 134 4.92 -3.68 7.27
C HIS A 134 5.90 -3.52 8.45
N LYS A 135 5.65 -4.16 9.59
CA LYS A 135 6.62 -4.22 10.70
C LYS A 135 7.91 -4.91 10.29
N VAL A 136 7.84 -6.03 9.55
CA VAL A 136 9.02 -6.78 9.07
C VAL A 136 9.90 -5.93 8.16
N ILE A 137 9.31 -5.14 7.26
CA ILE A 137 10.09 -4.28 6.35
C ILE A 137 10.53 -2.95 7.00
N GLY A 138 10.24 -2.75 8.29
CA GLY A 138 10.82 -1.69 9.10
C GLY A 138 9.87 -0.58 9.55
N VAL A 139 8.55 -0.70 9.40
CA VAL A 139 7.58 0.27 9.95
C VAL A 139 7.39 0.03 11.45
N THR A 140 7.51 1.08 12.26
CA THR A 140 7.41 0.95 13.73
C THR A 140 6.04 1.31 14.25
N THR A 141 5.40 2.33 13.66
CA THR A 141 4.22 2.99 14.22
C THR A 141 3.03 2.92 13.26
N PHE A 142 1.83 2.69 13.79
CA PHE A 142 0.59 2.61 13.01
C PHE A 142 -0.49 3.48 13.65
N TYR A 143 -1.09 4.37 12.86
CA TYR A 143 -2.26 5.16 13.22
C TYR A 143 -3.48 4.57 12.51
N LEU A 144 -4.28 3.79 13.25
CA LEU A 144 -5.42 3.06 12.70
C LEU A 144 -6.71 3.80 13.01
N PHE A 145 -7.29 4.47 12.01
CA PHE A 145 -8.63 5.05 12.13
C PHE A 145 -9.66 3.94 11.89
N VAL A 146 -10.31 3.50 12.96
CA VAL A 146 -11.16 2.29 12.94
C VAL A 146 -12.64 2.62 12.91
N GLU A 147 -13.36 1.88 12.08
CA GLU A 147 -14.82 1.88 11.96
C GLU A 147 -15.33 0.43 11.82
N GLY A 148 -16.65 0.20 11.86
CA GLY A 148 -17.24 -1.13 11.61
C GLY A 148 -16.61 -2.25 12.45
N HIS A 149 -16.16 -3.34 11.80
CA HIS A 149 -15.56 -4.47 12.49
C HIS A 149 -14.25 -4.10 13.20
N ALA A 150 -13.45 -3.20 12.62
CA ALA A 150 -12.19 -2.76 13.20
C ALA A 150 -12.38 -2.02 14.54
N ALA A 151 -13.51 -1.32 14.70
CA ALA A 151 -13.88 -0.61 15.93
C ALA A 151 -14.54 -1.50 16.98
N SER A 152 -14.85 -2.77 16.66
CA SER A 152 -15.46 -3.68 17.64
C SER A 152 -14.49 -3.97 18.80
N PRO A 153 -14.99 -4.08 20.05
CA PRO A 153 -14.17 -4.31 21.25
C PRO A 153 -13.14 -5.44 21.12
N ASN A 154 -13.54 -6.56 20.50
CA ASN A 154 -12.68 -7.73 20.34
C ASN A 154 -11.54 -7.48 19.34
N VAL A 155 -11.79 -6.70 18.30
CA VAL A 155 -10.79 -6.38 17.28
C VAL A 155 -9.89 -5.26 17.79
N SER A 156 -10.47 -4.16 18.26
CA SER A 156 -9.71 -3.00 18.71
C SER A 156 -8.86 -3.30 19.94
N GLY A 157 -9.34 -4.13 20.89
CA GLY A 157 -8.56 -4.57 22.05
C GLY A 157 -7.29 -5.35 21.66
N VAL A 158 -7.38 -6.20 20.62
CA VAL A 158 -6.19 -6.87 20.05
C VAL A 158 -5.25 -5.85 19.43
N LEU A 159 -5.76 -4.92 18.61
CA LEU A 159 -4.95 -3.91 17.94
C LEU A 159 -4.22 -2.99 18.93
N GLU A 160 -4.90 -2.56 20.00
CA GLU A 160 -4.34 -1.72 21.06
C GLU A 160 -3.25 -2.44 21.89
N SER A 161 -3.28 -3.78 21.95
CA SER A 161 -2.26 -4.56 22.65
C SER A 161 -0.92 -4.62 21.91
N ILE A 162 -0.90 -4.24 20.63
CA ILE A 162 0.28 -4.38 19.77
C ILE A 162 1.16 -3.13 19.92
N PRO A 163 2.43 -3.29 20.29
CA PRO A 163 3.34 -2.16 20.43
C PRO A 163 3.47 -1.32 19.15
N GLY A 164 3.50 0.00 19.32
CA GLY A 164 3.56 0.96 18.21
C GLY A 164 2.23 1.16 17.47
N VAL A 165 1.12 0.55 17.91
CA VAL A 165 -0.20 0.75 17.30
C VAL A 165 -1.01 1.74 18.14
N LYS A 166 -1.52 2.79 17.49
CA LYS A 166 -2.48 3.72 18.07
C LYS A 166 -3.79 3.58 17.30
N VAL A 167 -4.80 3.07 17.99
CA VAL A 167 -6.18 2.97 17.48
C VAL A 167 -6.90 4.30 17.74
N ILE A 168 -7.50 4.86 16.69
CA ILE A 168 -8.29 6.09 16.72
C ILE A 168 -9.71 5.75 16.30
N TYR A 169 -10.66 5.90 17.22
CA TYR A 169 -12.07 5.64 16.95
C TYR A 169 -12.71 6.85 16.28
N ARG A 170 -13.69 6.61 15.41
CA ARG A 170 -14.59 7.65 14.92
C ARG A 170 -15.57 8.06 16.04
N THR A 171 -15.15 9.02 16.86
CA THR A 171 -16.00 9.61 17.90
C THR A 171 -16.62 10.93 17.42
N LYS A 172 -17.66 11.41 18.12
CA LYS A 172 -18.29 12.70 17.82
C LYS A 172 -17.29 13.85 17.94
N GLU A 173 -16.39 13.77 18.91
CA GLU A 173 -15.36 14.78 19.13
C GLU A 173 -14.39 14.84 17.94
N LEU A 174 -14.01 13.68 17.40
CA LEU A 174 -13.18 13.64 16.19
C LEU A 174 -13.93 14.21 14.98
N GLU A 175 -15.21 13.88 14.82
CA GLU A 175 -16.04 14.44 13.74
C GLU A 175 -16.17 15.96 13.85
N GLU A 176 -16.39 16.49 15.07
CA GLU A 176 -16.46 17.94 15.32
C GLU A 176 -15.13 18.65 15.08
N GLN A 177 -14.01 18.01 15.42
CA GLN A 177 -12.67 18.50 15.09
C GLN A 177 -12.46 18.54 13.57
N GLN A 178 -12.80 17.45 12.89
CA GLN A 178 -12.70 17.33 11.43
C GLN A 178 -13.61 18.32 10.70
N ALA A 179 -14.80 18.60 11.22
CA ALA A 179 -15.72 19.60 10.67
C ALA A 179 -15.16 21.03 10.71
N LYS A 180 -14.21 21.30 11.61
CA LYS A 180 -13.51 22.59 11.73
C LYS A 180 -12.16 22.61 11.00
N SER A 181 -11.82 21.53 10.29
CA SER A 181 -10.57 21.43 9.55
C SER A 181 -10.44 22.53 8.49
N ARG A 182 -9.22 23.03 8.30
CA ARG A 182 -8.87 23.94 7.21
C ARG A 182 -9.17 23.31 5.84
N ILE A 183 -9.10 21.98 5.72
CA ILE A 183 -9.29 21.25 4.45
C ILE A 183 -10.60 21.63 3.77
N TRP A 184 -11.67 21.93 4.53
CA TRP A 184 -12.97 22.32 3.95
C TRP A 184 -12.91 23.63 3.13
N ASN A 185 -11.89 24.46 3.33
CA ASN A 185 -11.67 25.70 2.58
C ASN A 185 -10.67 25.52 1.43
N GLU A 186 -10.15 24.31 1.21
CA GLU A 186 -9.11 24.05 0.23
C GLU A 186 -9.68 23.68 -1.15
N THR A 187 -9.17 24.33 -2.20
CA THR A 187 -9.69 24.15 -3.57
C THR A 187 -9.34 22.78 -4.16
N TRP A 188 -8.23 22.17 -3.76
CA TRP A 188 -7.72 20.89 -4.31
C TRP A 188 -8.57 19.67 -3.92
N LEU A 189 -9.40 19.77 -2.88
CA LEU A 189 -10.34 18.71 -2.48
C LEU A 189 -11.81 19.09 -2.74
N SER A 190 -12.08 20.34 -3.12
CA SER A 190 -13.43 20.89 -3.23
C SER A 190 -14.38 20.11 -4.14
N SER A 191 -13.87 19.54 -5.24
CA SER A 191 -14.65 18.73 -6.17
C SER A 191 -15.17 17.41 -5.60
N PHE A 192 -14.65 16.98 -4.45
CA PHE A 192 -15.03 15.73 -3.79
C PHE A 192 -15.97 15.95 -2.59
N PHE A 193 -16.16 17.20 -2.15
CA PHE A 193 -17.00 17.51 -1.00
C PHE A 193 -18.47 17.19 -1.23
N TYR A 194 -19.14 16.81 -0.15
CA TYR A 194 -20.59 16.58 -0.09
C TYR A 194 -21.13 15.59 -1.13
N LYS A 195 -20.26 14.70 -1.62
CA LYS A 195 -20.60 13.58 -2.49
C LYS A 195 -20.51 12.27 -1.70
N PRO A 196 -21.44 11.33 -1.89
CA PRO A 196 -21.54 10.12 -1.08
C PRO A 196 -20.47 9.07 -1.44
N CYS A 197 -20.40 8.03 -0.62
CA CYS A 197 -19.70 6.78 -0.90
C CYS A 197 -18.19 6.96 -1.14
N ASN A 198 -17.70 6.75 -2.36
CA ASN A 198 -16.27 6.73 -2.64
C ASN A 198 -15.65 8.12 -2.50
N TYR A 199 -16.42 9.18 -2.82
CA TYR A 199 -16.03 10.56 -2.58
C TYR A 199 -15.95 10.89 -1.09
N GLU A 200 -16.97 10.49 -0.32
CA GLU A 200 -17.01 10.67 1.13
C GLU A 200 -15.83 9.97 1.82
N LEU A 201 -15.55 8.72 1.43
CA LEU A 201 -14.40 7.96 1.93
C LEU A 201 -13.09 8.70 1.61
N PHE A 202 -12.92 9.21 0.41
CA PHE A 202 -11.72 9.94 -0.01
C PHE A 202 -11.48 11.22 0.82
N VAL A 203 -12.54 11.99 1.08
CA VAL A 203 -12.47 13.18 1.96
C VAL A 203 -12.16 12.77 3.40
N LYS A 204 -12.84 11.74 3.92
CA LYS A 204 -12.62 11.21 5.26
C LYS A 204 -11.18 10.72 5.46
N GLN A 205 -10.63 9.97 4.51
CA GLN A 205 -9.23 9.53 4.54
C GLN A 205 -8.28 10.73 4.59
N SER A 206 -8.57 11.79 3.83
CA SER A 206 -7.78 13.02 3.84
C SER A 206 -7.81 13.74 5.20
N LEU A 207 -8.98 13.81 5.86
CA LEU A 207 -9.12 14.36 7.21
C LEU A 207 -8.41 13.51 8.28
N ASN A 208 -8.43 12.18 8.12
CA ASN A 208 -7.69 11.26 8.99
C ASN A 208 -6.17 11.43 8.80
N MET A 209 -5.70 11.61 7.57
CA MET A 209 -4.31 11.93 7.27
C MET A 209 -3.86 13.24 7.93
N GLU A 210 -4.69 14.28 7.93
CA GLU A 210 -4.39 15.54 8.64
C GLU A 210 -4.16 15.31 10.13
N ASN A 211 -5.06 14.58 10.80
CA ASN A 211 -4.91 14.20 12.20
C ASN A 211 -3.65 13.34 12.46
N ALA A 212 -3.33 12.44 11.52
CA ALA A 212 -2.16 11.59 11.59
C ALA A 212 -0.85 12.39 11.47
N ILE A 213 -0.80 13.46 10.67
CA ILE A 213 0.38 14.35 10.58
C ILE A 213 0.68 14.96 11.95
N PHE A 214 -0.32 15.51 12.64
CA PHE A 214 -0.14 16.07 13.99
C PHE A 214 0.41 15.02 14.95
N THR A 215 -0.20 13.83 14.97
CA THR A 215 0.26 12.73 15.83
C THR A 215 1.68 12.27 15.47
N ALA A 216 2.04 12.22 14.18
CA ALA A 216 3.35 11.83 13.70
C ALA A 216 4.44 12.84 14.11
N ARG A 217 4.12 14.13 14.02
CA ARG A 217 5.01 15.23 14.43
C ARG A 217 5.30 15.16 15.93
N ASP A 218 4.26 15.04 16.75
CA ASP A 218 4.39 14.94 18.21
C ASP A 218 5.20 13.71 18.65
N ALA A 219 5.09 12.60 17.90
CA ALA A 219 5.84 11.37 18.16
C ALA A 219 7.27 11.38 17.59
N GLY A 220 7.70 12.45 16.92
CA GLY A 220 9.03 12.57 16.31
C GLY A 220 9.28 11.52 15.22
N MET A 221 8.25 11.19 14.44
CA MET A 221 8.37 10.31 13.27
C MET A 221 9.15 11.03 12.16
N ASP A 222 9.92 10.29 11.37
CA ASP A 222 10.69 10.86 10.25
C ASP A 222 9.90 10.78 8.93
N TRP A 223 9.13 9.71 8.73
CA TRP A 223 8.31 9.47 7.54
C TRP A 223 6.90 9.02 7.88
N ILE A 224 5.91 9.48 7.10
CA ILE A 224 4.51 9.06 7.15
C ILE A 224 4.04 8.56 5.78
N ILE A 225 3.24 7.48 5.78
CA ILE A 225 2.65 6.88 4.57
C ILE A 225 1.17 6.62 4.82
N HIS A 226 0.29 6.92 3.86
CA HIS A 226 -1.09 6.46 3.89
C HIS A 226 -1.23 5.21 3.04
N LEU A 227 -1.77 4.14 3.61
CA LEU A 227 -1.99 2.85 2.94
C LEU A 227 -3.35 2.28 3.30
N ASP A 228 -4.04 1.73 2.32
CA ASP A 228 -5.25 0.95 2.53
C ASP A 228 -4.88 -0.47 3.00
N THR A 229 -5.80 -1.15 3.70
CA THR A 229 -5.52 -2.49 4.26
C THR A 229 -5.46 -3.62 3.22
N ASP A 230 -5.62 -3.30 1.94
CA ASP A 230 -5.39 -4.16 0.77
C ASP A 230 -4.12 -3.77 0.00
N GLU A 231 -3.23 -2.96 0.60
CA GLU A 231 -2.01 -2.47 -0.05
C GLU A 231 -0.75 -2.82 0.73
N LEU A 232 0.27 -3.33 0.04
CA LEU A 232 1.57 -3.66 0.64
C LEU A 232 2.69 -2.87 -0.04
N ILE A 233 3.56 -2.22 0.74
CA ILE A 233 4.81 -1.67 0.17
C ILE A 233 5.72 -2.81 -0.28
N TYR A 234 6.19 -2.75 -1.51
CA TYR A 234 7.16 -3.66 -2.11
C TYR A 234 8.49 -2.91 -2.29
N PRO A 235 9.42 -2.96 -1.31
CA PRO A 235 10.68 -2.22 -1.35
C PRO A 235 11.73 -2.91 -2.22
N ALA A 236 11.35 -3.36 -3.42
CA ALA A 236 12.29 -4.01 -4.32
C ALA A 236 13.44 -3.08 -4.72
N GLY A 237 14.62 -3.68 -4.88
CA GLY A 237 15.87 -2.96 -5.13
C GLY A 237 16.50 -2.38 -3.86
N ALA A 238 15.81 -2.34 -2.72
CA ALA A 238 16.42 -1.97 -1.43
C ALA A 238 17.31 -3.10 -0.90
N SER A 239 18.44 -2.76 -0.29
CA SER A 239 19.22 -3.77 0.41
C SER A 239 18.40 -4.36 1.56
N GLU A 240 18.54 -5.68 1.73
CA GLU A 240 17.85 -6.46 2.77
C GLU A 240 16.32 -6.41 2.73
N TYR A 241 15.71 -6.00 1.60
CA TYR A 241 14.26 -5.89 1.45
C TYR A 241 13.64 -4.99 2.54
N SER A 242 14.32 -3.88 2.86
CA SER A 242 13.97 -2.98 3.96
C SER A 242 13.47 -1.63 3.45
N LEU A 243 12.23 -1.28 3.80
CA LEU A 243 11.68 0.06 3.55
C LEU A 243 12.45 1.11 4.36
N ARG A 244 12.91 0.74 5.55
CA ARG A 244 13.72 1.63 6.40
C ARG A 244 15.03 2.01 5.73
N GLN A 245 15.74 1.03 5.19
CA GLN A 245 16.95 1.27 4.44
C GLN A 245 16.67 2.12 3.20
N LEU A 246 15.64 1.77 2.44
CA LEU A 246 15.25 2.50 1.24
C LEU A 246 15.03 3.99 1.52
N LEU A 247 14.29 4.33 2.59
CA LEU A 247 14.03 5.72 2.98
C LEU A 247 15.22 6.41 3.67
N ARG A 248 16.16 5.64 4.22
CA ARG A 248 17.40 6.15 4.83
C ARG A 248 18.39 6.62 3.77
N ASP A 249 18.50 5.89 2.67
CA ASP A 249 19.47 6.16 1.61
C ASP A 249 19.07 7.32 0.70
N LEU A 250 17.87 7.88 0.90
CA LEU A 250 17.41 9.04 0.16
C LEU A 250 18.12 10.32 0.60
N PRO A 251 18.44 11.22 -0.35
CA PRO A 251 18.97 12.54 -0.04
C PRO A 251 18.10 13.31 0.97
N SER A 252 18.74 14.14 1.78
CA SER A 252 18.07 14.90 2.84
C SER A 252 17.10 15.96 2.31
N ASP A 253 17.29 16.42 1.08
CA ASP A 253 16.47 17.39 0.38
C ASP A 253 15.23 16.78 -0.29
N VAL A 254 15.08 15.45 -0.33
CA VAL A 254 13.87 14.78 -0.82
C VAL A 254 12.77 14.86 0.23
N ASP A 255 11.62 15.45 -0.13
CA ASP A 255 10.48 15.61 0.76
C ASP A 255 9.46 14.46 0.62
N LEU A 256 9.21 14.04 -0.62
CA LEU A 256 8.16 13.09 -0.99
C LEU A 256 8.72 11.97 -1.87
N VAL A 257 8.20 10.76 -1.68
CA VAL A 257 8.64 9.55 -2.37
C VAL A 257 7.44 8.78 -2.89
N VAL A 258 7.29 8.77 -4.21
CA VAL A 258 6.22 8.06 -4.90
C VAL A 258 6.60 6.61 -5.12
N PHE A 259 5.69 5.72 -4.71
CA PHE A 259 5.67 4.29 -4.98
C PHE A 259 4.60 4.00 -6.04
N PRO A 260 4.97 3.79 -7.32
CA PRO A 260 4.00 3.41 -8.35
C PRO A 260 3.26 2.11 -7.98
N ASN A 261 1.97 1.99 -8.32
CA ASN A 261 1.19 0.82 -7.93
C ASN A 261 1.29 -0.33 -8.94
N TYR A 262 1.38 -1.55 -8.43
CA TYR A 262 1.14 -2.77 -9.19
C TYR A 262 -0.20 -3.38 -8.75
N GLU A 263 -1.10 -3.58 -9.70
CA GLU A 263 -2.45 -4.07 -9.44
C GLU A 263 -2.48 -5.61 -9.46
N SER A 264 -3.11 -6.23 -8.45
CA SER A 264 -3.28 -7.67 -8.39
C SER A 264 -4.00 -8.20 -9.64
N SER A 265 -3.45 -9.26 -10.22
CA SER A 265 -3.99 -9.93 -11.38
C SER A 265 -4.32 -11.38 -11.00
N VAL A 266 -5.54 -11.61 -10.53
CA VAL A 266 -5.95 -12.91 -9.99
C VAL A 266 -6.13 -13.95 -11.10
N GLU A 267 -5.67 -15.18 -10.85
CA GLU A 267 -5.76 -16.29 -11.82
C GLU A 267 -6.98 -17.19 -11.58
N ARG A 268 -7.68 -17.00 -10.45
CA ARG A 268 -8.86 -17.76 -10.02
C ARG A 268 -9.91 -16.81 -9.45
N ASP A 269 -11.15 -17.28 -9.35
CA ASP A 269 -12.29 -16.56 -8.81
C ASP A 269 -12.60 -16.88 -7.33
N ASP A 270 -11.96 -17.89 -6.77
CA ASP A 270 -12.26 -18.45 -5.45
C ASP A 270 -11.33 -17.97 -4.32
N ILE A 271 -10.50 -16.96 -4.59
CA ILE A 271 -9.50 -16.41 -3.66
C ILE A 271 -10.13 -15.98 -2.33
N LYS A 272 -9.54 -16.42 -1.21
CA LYS A 272 -9.98 -16.09 0.16
C LYS A 272 -8.96 -15.25 0.91
N ASP A 273 -7.68 -15.54 0.73
CA ASP A 273 -6.53 -14.87 1.32
C ASP A 273 -5.65 -14.24 0.23
N PRO A 274 -5.92 -12.99 -0.19
CA PRO A 274 -5.18 -12.33 -1.26
C PRO A 274 -3.67 -12.31 -1.03
N PHE A 275 -3.23 -12.04 0.21
CA PHE A 275 -1.81 -11.97 0.53
C PHE A 275 -1.12 -13.34 0.50
N GLY A 276 -1.86 -14.42 0.78
CA GLY A 276 -1.36 -15.79 0.73
C GLY A 276 -1.51 -16.48 -0.63
N GLU A 277 -2.40 -16.00 -1.50
CA GLU A 277 -2.78 -16.71 -2.73
C GLU A 277 -2.43 -15.96 -4.03
N VAL A 278 -2.31 -14.62 -3.98
CA VAL A 278 -2.09 -13.80 -5.17
C VAL A 278 -0.62 -13.40 -5.26
N SER A 279 0.04 -13.84 -6.33
CA SER A 279 1.44 -13.52 -6.64
C SER A 279 1.61 -12.75 -7.95
N MET A 280 0.60 -12.72 -8.82
CA MET A 280 0.71 -12.07 -10.12
C MET A 280 0.17 -10.64 -10.05
N PHE A 281 0.92 -9.70 -10.61
CA PHE A 281 0.58 -8.28 -10.63
C PHE A 281 0.81 -7.66 -12.01
N LYS A 282 -0.04 -6.71 -12.38
CA LYS A 282 0.13 -5.83 -13.55
C LYS A 282 0.97 -4.63 -13.13
N LYS A 283 2.12 -4.45 -13.77
CA LYS A 283 3.06 -3.36 -13.42
C LYS A 283 2.52 -2.01 -13.82
N ASN A 284 2.89 -0.99 -13.06
CA ASN A 284 2.69 0.41 -13.42
C ASN A 284 3.41 0.72 -14.74
N TYR A 285 2.78 1.53 -15.59
CA TYR A 285 3.35 1.97 -16.86
C TYR A 285 4.64 2.77 -16.69
N ASP A 286 4.87 3.40 -15.54
CA ASP A 286 6.14 4.06 -15.20
C ASP A 286 7.31 3.07 -15.14
N HIS A 287 7.05 1.78 -14.86
CA HIS A 287 8.07 0.73 -14.76
C HIS A 287 8.12 -0.17 -15.99
N LEU A 288 7.60 0.33 -17.12
CA LEU A 288 7.53 -0.38 -18.40
C LEU A 288 8.19 0.45 -19.50
N PRO A 289 8.89 -0.20 -20.45
CA PRO A 289 9.28 0.46 -21.69
C PRO A 289 8.04 1.00 -22.41
N LYS A 290 8.14 2.21 -22.96
CA LYS A 290 7.01 2.88 -23.64
C LYS A 290 6.45 2.02 -24.76
N GLU A 291 7.31 1.38 -25.54
CA GLU A 291 6.96 0.51 -26.66
C GLU A 291 6.14 -0.70 -26.19
N THR A 292 6.53 -1.30 -25.05
CA THR A 292 5.80 -2.42 -24.43
C THR A 292 4.43 -1.97 -23.93
N TYR A 293 4.39 -0.83 -23.23
CA TYR A 293 3.14 -0.28 -22.70
C TYR A 293 2.13 0.04 -23.82
N PHE A 294 2.52 0.86 -24.80
CA PHE A 294 1.63 1.25 -25.89
C PHE A 294 1.30 0.08 -26.82
N GLY A 295 2.28 -0.78 -27.12
CA GLY A 295 2.10 -1.91 -28.01
C GLY A 295 1.18 -3.01 -27.48
N LEU A 296 1.02 -3.11 -26.15
CA LEU A 296 0.18 -4.11 -25.49
C LEU A 296 -0.99 -3.52 -24.71
N TYR A 297 -1.23 -2.20 -24.81
CA TYR A 297 -2.22 -1.50 -24.00
C TYR A 297 -3.61 -2.15 -24.08
N ARG A 298 -4.11 -2.39 -25.31
CA ARG A 298 -5.44 -3.00 -25.53
C ARG A 298 -5.57 -4.39 -24.90
N GLU A 299 -4.50 -5.18 -24.92
CA GLU A 299 -4.47 -6.51 -24.34
C GLU A 299 -4.38 -6.47 -22.81
N ALA A 300 -3.63 -5.50 -22.28
CA ALA A 300 -3.46 -5.29 -20.85
C ALA A 300 -4.71 -4.70 -20.16
N THR A 301 -5.51 -3.91 -20.89
CA THR A 301 -6.76 -3.34 -20.36
C THR A 301 -7.94 -4.29 -20.42
N ARG A 302 -7.95 -5.25 -21.36
CA ARG A 302 -9.08 -6.18 -21.57
C ARG A 302 -10.44 -5.47 -21.71
N GLY A 303 -10.44 -4.31 -22.36
CA GLY A 303 -11.66 -3.50 -22.55
C GLY A 303 -11.99 -2.55 -21.39
N ASN A 304 -11.23 -2.59 -20.28
CA ASN A 304 -11.35 -1.57 -19.25
C ASN A 304 -10.92 -0.19 -19.81
N PRO A 305 -11.67 0.88 -19.52
CA PRO A 305 -11.38 2.23 -20.04
C PRO A 305 -10.02 2.76 -19.59
N ASN A 306 -9.57 2.34 -18.40
CA ASN A 306 -8.28 2.72 -17.82
C ASN A 306 -7.28 1.55 -17.89
N TYR A 307 -5.99 1.85 -17.74
CA TYR A 307 -4.96 0.80 -17.69
C TYR A 307 -5.16 -0.16 -16.51
N PHE A 308 -5.54 0.38 -15.35
CA PHE A 308 -5.87 -0.35 -14.13
C PHE A 308 -7.38 -0.36 -13.88
N LEU A 309 -7.88 -1.37 -13.16
CA LEU A 309 -9.27 -1.41 -12.69
C LEU A 309 -9.54 -0.26 -11.72
N THR A 310 -8.57 0.01 -10.83
CA THR A 310 -8.63 1.14 -9.91
C THR A 310 -7.66 2.27 -10.27
N TYR A 311 -7.10 2.96 -9.28
CA TYR A 311 -6.21 4.09 -9.51
C TYR A 311 -4.84 3.64 -10.08
N GLY A 312 -4.17 4.53 -10.81
CA GLY A 312 -2.83 4.29 -11.38
C GLY A 312 -1.72 5.19 -10.85
N ASN A 313 -2.03 6.08 -9.89
CA ASN A 313 -1.11 7.08 -9.37
C ASN A 313 -0.19 6.57 -8.25
N GLY A 314 -0.37 5.36 -7.74
CA GLY A 314 0.45 4.83 -6.65
C GLY A 314 0.14 5.44 -5.29
N LYS A 315 1.07 5.27 -4.35
CA LYS A 315 1.04 5.88 -3.01
C LYS A 315 2.33 6.65 -2.78
N GLU A 316 2.37 7.42 -1.70
CA GLU A 316 3.50 8.30 -1.42
C GLU A 316 3.87 8.26 0.07
N ALA A 317 5.17 8.25 0.33
CA ALA A 317 5.72 8.55 1.65
C ALA A 317 6.15 10.02 1.71
N ALA A 318 5.88 10.68 2.84
CA ALA A 318 6.28 12.06 3.08
C ALA A 318 7.18 12.18 4.30
N ARG A 319 8.20 13.03 4.23
CA ARG A 319 8.91 13.46 5.44
C ARG A 319 7.97 14.23 6.34
N VAL A 320 7.97 13.90 7.62
CA VAL A 320 7.21 14.63 8.62
C VAL A 320 7.92 15.96 8.88
N GLN A 321 7.31 17.04 8.45
CA GLN A 321 7.85 18.40 8.56
C GLN A 321 6.73 19.41 8.81
N ASP A 322 7.10 20.65 9.13
CA ASP A 322 6.15 21.73 9.30
C ASP A 322 5.35 21.97 8.02
N GLU A 323 4.07 22.32 8.18
CA GLU A 323 3.18 22.66 7.07
C GLU A 323 2.91 21.51 6.06
N LEU A 324 3.34 20.27 6.39
CA LEU A 324 2.92 19.07 5.69
C LEU A 324 1.39 18.95 5.75
N ARG A 325 0.79 18.59 4.62
CA ARG A 325 -0.65 18.40 4.46
C ARG A 325 -0.98 17.19 3.60
N PRO A 326 -2.18 16.61 3.72
CA PRO A 326 -2.69 15.69 2.72
C PRO A 326 -2.96 16.40 1.38
N ASN A 327 -2.96 15.64 0.29
CA ASN A 327 -3.36 16.09 -1.04
C ASN A 327 -4.24 15.03 -1.70
N GLY A 328 -5.26 14.59 -0.97
CA GLY A 328 -6.03 13.39 -1.27
C GLY A 328 -5.41 12.13 -0.65
N ALA A 329 -6.14 11.02 -0.66
CA ALA A 329 -5.74 9.77 0.03
C ALA A 329 -4.45 9.12 -0.50
N HIS A 330 -3.92 9.56 -1.65
CA HIS A 330 -2.77 8.94 -2.32
C HIS A 330 -1.51 9.82 -2.33
N ARG A 331 -1.64 11.10 -1.94
CA ARG A 331 -0.60 12.12 -2.10
C ARG A 331 -0.52 13.04 -0.90
N TRP A 332 0.63 13.67 -0.75
CA TRP A 332 0.93 14.68 0.23
C TRP A 332 1.32 15.99 -0.47
N HIS A 333 1.35 17.07 0.30
CA HIS A 333 1.89 18.34 -0.17
C HIS A 333 2.35 19.18 1.02
N ASN A 334 2.79 20.40 0.78
CA ASN A 334 3.13 21.35 1.83
C ASN A 334 2.43 22.69 1.57
N TYR A 335 1.97 23.38 2.63
CA TYR A 335 1.30 24.68 2.48
C TYR A 335 2.27 25.83 2.13
N MET A 336 3.55 25.71 2.44
CA MET A 336 4.53 26.80 2.36
C MET A 336 5.57 26.63 1.27
N LYS A 337 5.75 25.42 0.73
CA LYS A 337 6.70 25.13 -0.35
C LYS A 337 6.19 24.09 -1.31
N THR A 338 6.73 24.08 -2.53
CA THR A 338 6.63 22.92 -3.42
C THR A 338 7.59 21.84 -2.93
N PRO A 339 7.10 20.66 -2.53
CA PRO A 339 7.97 19.60 -2.04
C PRO A 339 8.87 19.04 -3.15
N ASN A 340 10.09 18.64 -2.80
CA ASN A 340 10.95 17.86 -3.69
C ASN A 340 10.48 16.41 -3.75
N GLU A 341 9.78 16.05 -4.82
CA GLU A 341 9.21 14.72 -5.04
C GLU A 341 10.12 13.87 -5.93
N ILE A 342 10.39 12.64 -5.51
CA ILE A 342 11.02 11.62 -6.36
C ILE A 342 10.07 10.44 -6.56
N LYS A 343 10.24 9.75 -7.69
CA LYS A 343 9.55 8.50 -8.00
C LYS A 343 10.55 7.36 -8.02
N LEU A 344 10.23 6.25 -7.37
CA LEU A 344 11.10 5.08 -7.31
C LEU A 344 10.89 4.18 -8.53
N ASP A 345 11.97 3.68 -9.13
CA ASP A 345 11.90 2.85 -10.35
C ASP A 345 11.67 1.35 -10.09
N ASN A 346 12.00 0.88 -8.89
CA ASN A 346 11.98 -0.54 -8.53
C ASN A 346 11.00 -0.87 -7.42
N ALA A 347 10.83 0.04 -6.46
CA ALA A 347 9.89 -0.13 -5.36
C ALA A 347 8.49 0.30 -5.79
N ALA A 348 7.47 -0.38 -5.24
CA ALA A 348 6.08 -0.18 -5.64
C ALA A 348 5.15 -0.33 -4.43
N VAL A 349 3.88 0.02 -4.62
CA VAL A 349 2.80 -0.44 -3.76
C VAL A 349 2.05 -1.56 -4.49
N LEU A 350 1.89 -2.72 -3.86
CA LEU A 350 1.10 -3.82 -4.39
C LEU A 350 -0.34 -3.64 -3.93
N HIS A 351 -1.25 -3.44 -4.86
CA HIS A 351 -2.65 -3.19 -4.58
C HIS A 351 -3.49 -4.43 -4.88
N TYR A 352 -4.03 -5.05 -3.83
CA TYR A 352 -4.84 -6.28 -3.89
C TYR A 352 -6.33 -5.98 -4.13
N THR A 353 -6.61 -5.04 -5.03
CA THR A 353 -7.97 -4.58 -5.35
C THR A 353 -8.77 -5.66 -6.07
N TYR A 354 -10.03 -5.84 -5.66
CA TYR A 354 -10.94 -6.84 -6.22
C TYR A 354 -10.37 -8.27 -6.25
N ALA A 355 -9.41 -8.57 -5.37
CA ALA A 355 -8.75 -9.87 -5.35
C ALA A 355 -9.69 -10.99 -4.90
N LYS A 356 -10.76 -10.69 -4.15
CA LYS A 356 -11.80 -11.65 -3.78
C LYS A 356 -13.09 -11.36 -4.54
N PHE A 357 -13.84 -12.41 -4.87
CA PHE A 357 -15.21 -12.25 -5.39
C PHE A 357 -16.11 -11.43 -4.44
N SER A 358 -15.96 -11.63 -3.12
CA SER A 358 -16.70 -10.88 -2.10
C SER A 358 -16.38 -9.38 -2.04
N ASP A 359 -15.33 -8.92 -2.73
CA ASP A 359 -14.98 -7.49 -2.74
C ASP A 359 -16.04 -6.68 -3.52
N LEU A 360 -16.71 -7.29 -4.50
CA LEU A 360 -17.81 -6.67 -5.26
C LEU A 360 -19.01 -6.35 -4.34
N THR A 361 -19.44 -7.32 -3.55
CA THR A 361 -20.61 -7.16 -2.65
C THR A 361 -20.27 -6.32 -1.43
N SER A 362 -19.08 -6.49 -0.83
CA SER A 362 -18.67 -5.68 0.33
C SER A 362 -18.50 -4.18 0.01
N ARG A 363 -18.15 -3.82 -1.23
CA ARG A 363 -18.12 -2.42 -1.69
C ARG A 363 -19.52 -1.87 -1.89
N ARG A 364 -20.43 -2.66 -2.47
CA ARG A 364 -21.86 -2.31 -2.59
C ARG A 364 -22.48 -1.98 -1.23
N ASP A 365 -22.30 -2.85 -0.24
CA ASP A 365 -22.99 -2.75 1.06
C ASP A 365 -22.58 -1.50 1.87
N ARG A 366 -21.48 -0.85 1.50
CA ARG A 366 -21.00 0.40 2.11
C ARG A 366 -21.58 1.67 1.48
N CYS A 367 -22.39 1.55 0.44
CA CYS A 367 -22.83 2.68 -0.37
C CYS A 367 -24.34 2.65 -0.61
N GLY A 368 -25.05 3.69 -0.16
CA GLY A 368 -26.50 3.85 -0.35
C GLY A 368 -26.90 4.46 -1.70
N CYS A 369 -26.05 4.32 -2.73
CA CYS A 369 -26.31 4.91 -4.04
C CYS A 369 -27.35 4.10 -4.82
N LYS A 370 -28.14 4.75 -5.66
CA LYS A 370 -29.04 4.04 -6.58
C LYS A 370 -28.21 3.40 -7.71
N PRO A 371 -28.47 2.14 -8.10
CA PRO A 371 -27.69 1.45 -9.12
C PRO A 371 -28.12 1.83 -10.55
N THR A 372 -28.12 3.12 -10.86
CA THR A 372 -28.39 3.66 -12.20
C THR A 372 -27.12 4.30 -12.78
N GLN A 373 -27.01 4.37 -14.10
CA GLN A 373 -25.82 4.94 -14.77
C GLN A 373 -25.57 6.40 -14.39
N GLU A 374 -26.63 7.15 -14.11
CA GLU A 374 -26.56 8.56 -13.74
C GLU A 374 -26.19 8.75 -12.27
N ASP A 375 -26.81 7.97 -11.37
CA ASP A 375 -26.61 8.14 -9.93
C ASP A 375 -25.21 7.70 -9.51
N VAL A 376 -24.71 6.58 -10.03
CA VAL A 376 -23.38 6.06 -9.67
C VAL A 376 -22.24 7.01 -10.04
N LYS A 377 -22.41 7.90 -11.03
CA LYS A 377 -21.42 8.94 -11.37
C LYS A 377 -21.18 9.91 -10.22
N ARG A 378 -22.21 10.14 -9.38
CA ARG A 378 -22.12 10.99 -8.18
C ARG A 378 -21.48 10.27 -6.99
N CYS A 379 -21.42 8.94 -7.03
CA CYS A 379 -20.98 8.09 -5.91
C CYS A 379 -19.58 7.50 -6.11
N PHE A 380 -19.16 7.28 -7.36
CA PHE A 380 -17.89 6.64 -7.72
C PHE A 380 -17.09 7.44 -8.74
N MET A 381 -15.79 7.56 -8.49
CA MET A 381 -14.85 8.26 -9.38
C MET A 381 -14.54 7.44 -10.63
N LEU A 382 -14.32 6.13 -10.46
CA LEU A 382 -13.87 5.24 -11.52
C LEU A 382 -15.02 4.51 -12.19
N GLU A 383 -14.90 4.31 -13.51
CA GLU A 383 -15.90 3.61 -14.30
C GLU A 383 -16.05 2.14 -13.91
N PHE A 384 -14.94 1.47 -13.59
CA PHE A 384 -14.97 0.10 -13.10
C PHE A 384 -15.77 -0.03 -11.79
N ASP A 385 -15.55 0.87 -10.82
CA ASP A 385 -16.29 0.87 -9.55
C ASP A 385 -17.80 1.09 -9.77
N ARG A 386 -18.18 1.91 -10.75
CA ARG A 386 -19.59 2.11 -11.15
C ARG A 386 -20.19 0.82 -11.70
N ALA A 387 -19.50 0.17 -12.64
CA ALA A 387 -19.96 -1.09 -13.24
C ALA A 387 -20.07 -2.19 -12.18
N ALA A 388 -19.03 -2.34 -11.34
CA ALA A 388 -18.99 -3.27 -10.21
C ALA A 388 -20.14 -3.05 -9.22
N PHE A 389 -20.46 -1.79 -8.89
CA PHE A 389 -21.57 -1.46 -8.02
C PHE A 389 -22.93 -1.82 -8.62
N ILE A 390 -23.15 -1.50 -9.91
CA ILE A 390 -24.40 -1.81 -10.60
C ILE A 390 -24.61 -3.32 -10.65
N ILE A 391 -23.64 -4.08 -11.18
CA ILE A 391 -23.78 -5.54 -11.32
C ILE A 391 -23.99 -6.20 -9.95
N ALA A 392 -23.26 -5.78 -8.91
CA ALA A 392 -23.43 -6.31 -7.56
C ALA A 392 -24.80 -5.98 -6.96
N SER A 393 -25.47 -4.92 -7.42
CA SER A 393 -26.77 -4.46 -6.91
C SER A 393 -27.96 -5.03 -7.67
N THR A 394 -27.80 -5.37 -8.95
CA THR A 394 -28.93 -5.70 -9.83
C THR A 394 -28.95 -7.14 -10.31
N ALA A 395 -27.80 -7.81 -10.34
CA ALA A 395 -27.67 -9.14 -10.92
C ALA A 395 -27.80 -10.26 -9.87
N THR A 396 -28.07 -11.47 -10.36
CA THR A 396 -27.96 -12.71 -9.58
C THR A 396 -26.51 -13.02 -9.21
N GLU A 397 -26.29 -13.94 -8.26
CA GLU A 397 -24.94 -14.33 -7.85
C GLU A 397 -24.17 -15.00 -9.00
N GLU A 398 -24.85 -15.80 -9.83
CA GLU A 398 -24.27 -16.46 -10.99
C GLU A 398 -23.84 -15.46 -12.07
N GLU A 399 -24.68 -14.47 -12.35
CA GLU A 399 -24.37 -13.37 -13.28
C GLU A 399 -23.22 -12.50 -12.76
N LEU A 400 -23.22 -12.19 -11.45
CA LEU A 400 -22.14 -11.46 -10.80
C LEU A 400 -20.81 -12.21 -10.89
N LEU A 401 -20.83 -13.54 -10.67
CA LEU A 401 -19.65 -14.39 -10.78
C LEU A 401 -19.14 -14.46 -12.22
N HIS A 402 -20.05 -14.57 -13.19
CA HIS A 402 -19.68 -14.52 -14.61
C HIS A 402 -19.00 -13.19 -14.95
N TRP A 403 -19.58 -12.07 -14.52
CA TRP A 403 -19.01 -10.73 -14.72
C TRP A 403 -17.61 -10.61 -14.08
N TYR A 404 -17.43 -11.12 -12.85
CA TYR A 404 -16.15 -11.13 -12.17
C TYR A 404 -15.07 -11.91 -12.93
N ARG A 405 -15.41 -13.10 -13.44
CA ARG A 405 -14.51 -13.93 -14.27
C ARG A 405 -14.09 -13.19 -15.54
N GLU A 406 -15.02 -12.51 -16.18
CA GLU A 406 -14.78 -11.79 -17.42
C GLU A 406 -13.91 -10.54 -17.23
N HIS A 407 -14.13 -9.77 -16.15
CA HIS A 407 -13.54 -8.44 -15.99
C HIS A 407 -12.33 -8.40 -15.05
N VAL A 408 -12.23 -9.33 -14.10
CA VAL A 408 -11.17 -9.32 -13.07
C VAL A 408 -10.22 -10.51 -13.23
N VAL A 409 -10.75 -11.71 -13.43
CA VAL A 409 -9.95 -12.94 -13.44
C VAL A 409 -9.17 -13.10 -14.74
N TRP A 410 -7.86 -13.34 -14.64
CA TRP A 410 -6.96 -13.61 -15.77
C TRP A 410 -6.98 -15.08 -16.18
N GLY A 411 -8.16 -15.53 -16.64
CA GLY A 411 -8.42 -16.93 -17.03
C GLY A 411 -7.76 -17.37 -18.33
N ASP A 412 -7.52 -16.44 -19.28
CA ASP A 412 -6.83 -16.75 -20.54
C ASP A 412 -5.33 -16.99 -20.29
N LYS A 413 -4.92 -18.26 -20.43
CA LYS A 413 -3.56 -18.71 -20.20
C LYS A 413 -2.57 -18.15 -21.23
N ASP A 414 -2.96 -18.06 -22.50
CA ASP A 414 -2.07 -17.66 -23.58
C ASP A 414 -1.80 -16.15 -23.52
N LEU A 415 -2.84 -15.35 -23.29
CA LEU A 415 -2.71 -13.92 -23.03
C LEU A 415 -1.84 -13.66 -21.79
N ARG A 416 -2.12 -14.37 -20.68
CA ARG A 416 -1.33 -14.24 -19.45
C ARG A 416 0.15 -14.55 -19.67
N LEU A 417 0.46 -15.66 -20.34
CA LEU A 417 1.85 -16.02 -20.67
C LEU A 417 2.52 -15.00 -21.58
N LYS A 418 1.78 -14.44 -22.56
CA LYS A 418 2.28 -13.37 -23.42
C LYS A 418 2.66 -12.12 -22.61
N LEU A 419 1.77 -11.65 -21.75
CA LEU A 419 1.99 -10.45 -20.94
C LEU A 419 3.09 -10.64 -19.88
N LEU A 420 3.21 -11.84 -19.31
CA LEU A 420 4.33 -12.21 -18.42
C LEU A 420 5.67 -12.15 -19.16
N ARG A 421 5.78 -12.76 -20.35
CA ARG A 421 7.00 -12.74 -21.17
C ARG A 421 7.39 -11.31 -21.59
N LYS A 422 6.41 -10.43 -21.73
CA LYS A 422 6.62 -9.02 -22.10
C LYS A 422 6.82 -8.11 -20.89
N GLY A 423 6.69 -8.62 -19.67
CA GLY A 423 6.93 -7.88 -18.43
C GLY A 423 5.79 -6.96 -17.99
N ILE A 424 4.65 -6.94 -18.68
CA ILE A 424 3.43 -6.23 -18.26
C ILE A 424 2.90 -6.85 -16.96
N LEU A 425 2.78 -8.18 -16.96
CA LEU A 425 2.50 -8.96 -15.77
C LEU A 425 3.82 -9.44 -15.16
N THR A 426 3.88 -9.52 -13.84
CA THR A 426 5.04 -10.05 -13.11
C THR A 426 4.58 -10.90 -11.92
N ARG A 427 5.43 -11.83 -11.48
CA ARG A 427 5.20 -12.62 -10.27
C ARG A 427 6.05 -12.12 -9.12
N ILE A 428 5.42 -11.83 -8.00
CA ILE A 428 6.02 -11.33 -6.77
C ILE A 428 5.57 -12.23 -5.63
N TYR A 429 6.52 -12.96 -5.03
CA TYR A 429 6.26 -13.95 -3.98
C TYR A 429 6.74 -13.51 -2.59
N THR A 430 7.58 -12.48 -2.50
CA THR A 430 8.22 -12.09 -1.24
C THR A 430 7.21 -11.75 -0.12
N PRO A 431 6.16 -10.93 -0.36
CA PRO A 431 5.16 -10.66 0.67
C PRO A 431 4.41 -11.91 1.13
N MET A 432 4.07 -12.79 0.19
CA MET A 432 3.41 -14.07 0.46
C MET A 432 4.27 -14.95 1.37
N ALA A 433 5.58 -15.08 1.07
CA ALA A 433 6.50 -15.85 1.90
C ALA A 433 6.66 -15.27 3.31
N ILE A 434 6.77 -13.94 3.45
CA ILE A 434 6.87 -13.27 4.77
C ILE A 434 5.60 -13.50 5.59
N ILE A 435 4.44 -13.30 4.99
CA ILE A 435 3.14 -13.44 5.67
C ILE A 435 2.88 -14.89 6.06
N GLN A 436 3.22 -15.84 5.20
CA GLN A 436 3.13 -17.26 5.50
C GLN A 436 4.06 -17.63 6.67
N ALA A 437 5.31 -17.17 6.66
CA ALA A 437 6.24 -17.44 7.76
C ALA A 437 5.74 -16.87 9.10
N LEU A 438 5.20 -15.64 9.12
CA LEU A 438 4.59 -15.02 10.30
C LEU A 438 3.39 -15.83 10.83
N ARG A 439 2.59 -16.39 9.92
CA ARG A 439 1.44 -17.23 10.24
C ARG A 439 1.88 -18.55 10.86
N GLU A 440 2.81 -19.25 10.21
CA GLU A 440 3.34 -20.55 10.64
C GLU A 440 4.12 -20.45 11.95
N SER A 441 4.79 -19.32 12.21
CA SER A 441 5.45 -19.05 13.48
C SER A 441 4.49 -18.68 14.62
N GLY A 442 3.17 -18.64 14.36
CA GLY A 442 2.15 -18.37 15.36
C GLY A 442 2.08 -16.92 15.84
N VAL A 443 2.66 -15.96 15.11
CA VAL A 443 2.68 -14.54 15.52
C VAL A 443 1.26 -14.00 15.62
N PHE A 444 0.41 -14.26 14.62
CA PHE A 444 -0.97 -13.76 14.62
C PHE A 444 -1.80 -14.38 15.75
N SER A 445 -1.72 -15.70 15.93
CA SER A 445 -2.44 -16.40 17.00
C SER A 445 -1.97 -15.98 18.38
N SER A 446 -0.67 -15.76 18.57
CA SER A 446 -0.12 -15.32 19.85
C SER A 446 -0.61 -13.92 20.23
N VAL A 447 -0.67 -13.00 19.27
CA VAL A 447 -1.16 -11.63 19.51
C VAL A 447 -2.65 -11.64 19.86
N ILE A 448 -3.45 -12.45 19.17
CA ILE A 448 -4.87 -12.61 19.48
C ILE A 448 -5.07 -13.22 20.88
N ALA A 449 -4.30 -14.25 21.23
CA ALA A 449 -4.42 -14.93 22.52
C ALA A 449 -3.94 -14.08 23.71
N ASN A 450 -2.95 -13.19 23.49
CA ASN A 450 -2.38 -12.33 24.52
C ASN A 450 -3.15 -11.02 24.72
N ALA A 451 -4.17 -10.74 23.89
CA ALA A 451 -4.95 -9.53 24.02
C ALA A 451 -5.77 -9.54 25.32
N PRO A 452 -5.64 -8.52 26.18
CA PRO A 452 -6.38 -8.47 27.44
C PRO A 452 -7.89 -8.38 27.19
N ALA A 453 -8.66 -9.25 27.84
CA ALA A 453 -10.09 -9.44 27.57
C ALA A 453 -11.01 -8.25 27.94
N THR A 454 -10.51 -7.16 28.55
CA THR A 454 -11.39 -6.19 29.24
C THR A 454 -10.93 -4.73 29.31
N LEU A 455 -9.99 -4.24 28.49
CA LEU A 455 -9.58 -2.82 28.55
C LEU A 455 -10.43 -1.85 27.70
N SER A 456 -11.27 -2.35 26.79
CA SER A 456 -11.98 -1.47 25.83
C SER A 456 -13.18 -0.73 26.43
N ARG A 457 -13.80 -1.28 27.48
CA ARG A 457 -15.03 -0.69 28.04
C ARG A 457 -14.73 0.55 28.86
N ASP A 458 -13.67 0.53 29.66
CA ASP A 458 -13.32 1.68 30.50
C ASP A 458 -12.73 2.84 29.68
N LYS A 459 -12.05 2.57 28.56
CA LYS A 459 -11.53 3.63 27.69
C LYS A 459 -12.66 4.30 26.88
N PHE A 460 -13.57 3.50 26.31
CA PHE A 460 -14.79 3.99 25.66
C PHE A 460 -15.73 4.73 26.64
N MET A 461 -15.90 4.21 27.85
CA MET A 461 -16.68 4.88 28.90
C MET A 461 -15.96 6.11 29.47
N SER A 462 -14.63 6.11 29.55
CA SER A 462 -13.86 7.28 29.99
C SER A 462 -13.93 8.44 28.99
N SER A 463 -13.97 8.15 27.68
CA SER A 463 -14.23 9.17 26.65
C SER A 463 -15.65 9.72 26.70
N ILE A 464 -16.61 8.98 27.26
CA ILE A 464 -17.99 9.44 27.46
C ILE A 464 -18.13 10.22 28.78
N ASN A 465 -17.43 9.79 29.84
CA ASN A 465 -17.56 10.35 31.19
C ASN A 465 -16.69 11.60 31.42
N SER A 466 -15.65 11.85 30.62
CA SER A 466 -14.87 13.10 30.69
C SER A 466 -15.64 14.34 30.23
N SER A 467 -16.85 14.17 29.70
CA SER A 467 -17.64 15.22 29.06
C SER A 467 -18.62 15.93 29.99
N ASN A 468 -18.58 15.68 31.30
CA ASN A 468 -19.54 16.25 32.26
C ASN A 468 -18.94 16.91 33.52
N SER A 469 -17.66 17.31 33.53
CA SER A 469 -17.12 18.12 34.63
C SER A 469 -16.52 19.45 34.17
N SER A 470 -17.40 20.42 33.90
CA SER A 470 -17.10 21.83 34.17
C SER A 470 -18.38 22.66 34.08
N ARG A 471 -18.98 22.96 35.24
CA ARG A 471 -19.67 24.21 35.57
C ARG A 471 -20.16 24.17 37.02
N ASP A 472 -19.25 24.46 37.93
CA ASP A 472 -19.61 24.98 39.25
C ASP A 472 -20.13 26.41 39.09
N VAL A 473 -21.36 26.65 39.53
CA VAL A 473 -21.88 27.98 39.89
C VAL A 473 -22.63 27.80 41.20
N PRO A 474 -22.40 28.65 42.22
CA PRO A 474 -22.76 28.34 43.60
C PRO A 474 -24.24 28.58 43.86
N SER A 475 -24.94 27.58 44.40
CA SER A 475 -26.25 27.78 45.01
C SER A 475 -26.15 27.79 46.53
N VAL A 476 -26.59 28.92 47.07
CA VAL A 476 -26.68 29.32 48.46
C VAL A 476 -27.29 28.24 49.36
N SER A 477 -26.69 28.12 50.53
CA SER A 477 -27.08 27.29 51.68
C SER A 477 -28.55 27.39 52.08
N PHE A 478 -29.17 26.27 52.44
CA PHE A 478 -29.95 26.17 53.68
C PHE A 478 -29.93 24.74 54.25
N SER A 479 -29.73 24.68 55.57
CA SER A 479 -29.50 23.50 56.41
C SER A 479 -30.80 22.74 56.72
N SER A 480 -30.75 21.40 56.87
CA SER A 480 -31.23 20.69 58.09
C SER A 480 -31.06 19.15 58.02
N ARG A 481 -30.26 18.60 58.96
CA ARG A 481 -30.52 17.47 59.90
C ARG A 481 -31.69 16.50 59.59
N LYS A 482 -31.70 15.18 59.85
CA LYS A 482 -30.84 14.15 60.51
C LYS A 482 -31.65 12.82 60.47
N ILE A 483 -30.97 11.66 60.63
CA ILE A 483 -31.47 10.34 61.15
C ILE A 483 -32.39 9.54 60.20
N GLY A 484 -32.33 8.20 60.03
CA GLY A 484 -31.60 7.07 60.64
C GLY A 484 -32.42 5.76 60.48
N GLY A 485 -31.75 4.59 60.56
CA GLY A 485 -32.32 3.23 60.77
C GLY A 485 -33.01 2.55 59.56
N GLU A 486 -33.14 1.22 59.43
CA GLU A 486 -32.59 -0.01 60.02
C GLU A 486 -33.36 -1.19 59.33
N GLY A 487 -32.77 -2.40 59.30
CA GLY A 487 -33.49 -3.71 59.24
C GLY A 487 -34.01 -4.21 57.88
N GLU A 488 -33.50 -5.32 57.31
CA GLU A 488 -33.96 -6.73 57.49
C GLU A 488 -35.33 -7.05 56.82
N ASN A 489 -35.68 -8.20 56.23
CA ASN A 489 -35.09 -9.52 55.99
C ASN A 489 -36.05 -10.30 55.04
N LYS A 490 -35.50 -11.25 54.26
CA LYS A 490 -36.10 -12.51 53.74
C LYS A 490 -37.40 -12.51 52.89
N ALA A 491 -37.30 -13.08 51.68
CA ALA A 491 -37.73 -14.47 51.42
C ALA A 491 -37.48 -14.89 49.97
N SER A 492 -36.93 -16.09 49.80
CA SER A 492 -36.60 -16.73 48.53
C SER A 492 -37.83 -17.45 47.97
N ALA A 493 -38.18 -17.19 46.70
CA ALA A 493 -39.02 -18.06 45.90
C ALA A 493 -38.39 -18.17 44.50
N ARG A 494 -37.80 -19.33 44.22
CA ARG A 494 -37.32 -19.71 42.88
C ARG A 494 -38.51 -19.78 41.92
N LYS A 495 -38.54 -18.90 40.92
CA LYS A 495 -39.30 -19.12 39.69
C LYS A 495 -38.39 -18.80 38.50
N LEU A 496 -38.13 -19.85 37.73
CA LEU A 496 -37.48 -19.83 36.43
C LEU A 496 -38.11 -18.73 35.56
N LEU A 497 -37.35 -17.68 35.26
CA LEU A 497 -37.75 -16.58 34.38
C LEU A 497 -36.75 -16.46 33.24
N LYS A 498 -37.24 -16.88 32.06
CA LYS A 498 -36.96 -16.35 30.73
C LYS A 498 -36.36 -14.93 30.83
N ILE A 499 -35.08 -14.79 30.46
CA ILE A 499 -34.46 -13.47 30.31
C ILE A 499 -34.86 -12.95 28.92
N GLU A 500 -36.04 -12.34 28.85
CA GLU A 500 -36.25 -11.19 27.97
C GLU A 500 -35.67 -9.98 28.72
N ALA A 501 -34.38 -9.73 28.56
CA ALA A 501 -33.78 -8.47 28.94
C ALA A 501 -33.75 -7.60 27.69
N MET A 502 -34.68 -6.64 27.67
CA MET A 502 -34.81 -5.55 26.73
C MET A 502 -33.44 -4.96 26.42
N ALA A 503 -32.93 -5.26 25.22
CA ALA A 503 -32.01 -4.36 24.55
C ALA A 503 -32.81 -3.08 24.33
N ALA A 504 -32.55 -2.06 25.16
CA ALA A 504 -32.84 -0.70 24.78
C ALA A 504 -31.96 -0.42 23.56
N GLU A 505 -32.50 -0.70 22.38
CA GLU A 505 -32.04 -0.17 21.11
C GLU A 505 -32.06 1.36 21.23
N VAL A 506 -30.91 1.93 21.61
CA VAL A 506 -30.64 3.31 21.23
C VAL A 506 -30.27 3.23 19.75
N ALA A 507 -31.31 3.38 18.94
CA ALA A 507 -31.26 3.38 17.49
C ALA A 507 -30.05 4.19 17.01
N ALA A 508 -29.27 3.58 16.11
CA ALA A 508 -28.31 4.29 15.29
C ALA A 508 -29.05 5.47 14.65
N VAL A 509 -28.61 6.70 14.95
CA VAL A 509 -29.19 7.90 14.37
C VAL A 509 -28.90 7.83 12.87
N PRO A 510 -29.93 7.71 11.99
CA PRO A 510 -29.70 7.77 10.56
C PRO A 510 -29.19 9.16 10.18
N PRO A 511 -28.41 9.30 9.10
CA PRO A 511 -27.85 10.57 8.69
C PRO A 511 -28.94 11.64 8.56
N LEU A 512 -28.68 12.82 9.11
CA LEU A 512 -29.53 13.98 8.86
C LEU A 512 -29.47 14.31 7.36
N SER A 513 -30.64 14.45 6.73
CA SER A 513 -30.75 14.96 5.38
C SER A 513 -30.12 16.36 5.32
N PRO A 514 -29.35 16.68 4.26
CA PRO A 514 -28.75 17.99 4.12
C PRO A 514 -29.82 19.09 4.02
N PRO A 515 -29.52 20.33 4.47
CA PRO A 515 -30.40 21.46 4.26
C PRO A 515 -30.66 21.68 2.76
N VAL A 516 -31.93 21.85 2.41
CA VAL A 516 -32.37 22.15 1.04
C VAL A 516 -31.90 23.56 0.68
N TRP A 517 -30.94 23.67 -0.24
CA TRP A 517 -30.70 24.92 -0.96
C TRP A 517 -31.84 25.14 -1.94
N THR A 518 -32.70 26.13 -1.67
CA THR A 518 -33.67 26.63 -2.64
C THR A 518 -32.96 27.54 -3.64
N ASP A 519 -33.43 27.54 -4.88
CA ASP A 519 -32.85 28.24 -6.05
C ASP A 519 -32.75 29.78 -5.94
N ASN A 520 -32.91 30.36 -4.75
CA ASN A 520 -32.96 31.82 -4.54
C ASN A 520 -31.61 32.49 -4.24
N ASP A 521 -30.52 31.73 -4.05
CA ASP A 521 -29.20 32.29 -3.71
C ASP A 521 -28.22 32.30 -4.90
N ARG A 522 -28.70 32.63 -6.10
CA ARG A 522 -27.83 32.97 -7.24
C ARG A 522 -27.67 34.48 -7.37
N SER A 523 -26.48 34.98 -7.03
CA SER A 523 -25.95 36.19 -7.68
C SER A 523 -24.75 35.82 -8.56
N PRO A 524 -24.63 36.41 -9.76
CA PRO A 524 -23.72 35.92 -10.80
C PRO A 524 -22.36 36.61 -10.71
N ILE A 525 -21.26 35.94 -11.10
CA ILE A 525 -20.15 36.55 -11.86
C ILE A 525 -19.15 35.46 -12.33
N VAL A 526 -19.17 35.31 -13.66
CA VAL A 526 -18.08 35.18 -14.64
C VAL A 526 -17.31 33.85 -14.77
N GLU A 527 -17.70 33.14 -15.84
CA GLU A 527 -16.86 32.24 -16.64
C GLU A 527 -15.55 32.91 -17.11
N ARG A 528 -14.41 32.25 -16.87
CA ARG A 528 -13.33 32.18 -17.86
C ARG A 528 -12.79 30.76 -17.95
N VAL A 529 -12.65 30.34 -19.20
CA VAL A 529 -12.41 28.99 -19.72
C VAL A 529 -10.92 28.65 -19.79
N ALA A 530 -10.65 27.35 -19.67
CA ALA A 530 -9.49 26.56 -20.14
C ALA A 530 -8.15 26.74 -19.40
N GLY A 531 -7.37 25.70 -19.13
CA GLY A 531 -7.49 24.28 -19.46
C GLY A 531 -6.28 23.55 -18.88
N GLY A 532 -6.49 22.33 -18.39
CA GLY A 532 -5.45 21.51 -17.78
C GLY A 532 -5.98 20.11 -17.53
N ASN A 533 -5.88 19.26 -18.56
CA ASN A 533 -6.10 17.83 -18.44
C ASN A 533 -5.10 17.26 -17.43
N SER A 534 -5.58 16.94 -16.24
CA SER A 534 -4.97 15.93 -15.37
C SER A 534 -5.93 14.75 -15.34
N SER A 535 -5.56 13.71 -16.07
CA SER A 535 -6.22 12.41 -15.99
C SER A 535 -5.93 11.81 -14.61
N ILE A 536 -7.00 11.56 -13.86
CA ILE A 536 -7.02 10.85 -12.56
C ILE A 536 -6.89 9.35 -12.80
#